data_AF-A0A7L8V1M9-F1
#
_entry.id   AF-A0A7L8V1M9-F1
#
_cell.length_a   1.000
_cell.length_b   1.000
_cell.length_c   1.000
_cell.angle_alpha   90.00
_cell.angle_beta   90.00
_cell.angle_gamma   90.00
#
_symmetry.space_group_name_H-M   'P 1'
#
loop_
_entity.id
_entity.type
_entity.pdbx_description
1 polymer ?
#
loop_
_entity_poly.entity_id
_entity_poly.type
_entity_poly.pdbx_seq_one_letter_code
_entity_poly.pdbx_strand_id
1 'polypeptide(L)'
;MLHKYNVFLAVDYFNAKILFTAQSSGELTQKILKAIEKGTLTDDGAIRMYRTSQTSYQAIQKLMMAYNLPFHEAAKPKEVQDEDQPNVPV
;
A
#
# COMPACT_ATOMS: atom_id res chain seq x y z
N MET A 1 -22.72 -4.32 -9.08
CA MET A 1 -21.54 -4.89 -8.38
C MET A 1 -21.06 -3.89 -7.33
N LEU A 2 -21.17 -4.21 -6.03
CA LEU A 2 -20.59 -3.37 -4.97
C LEU A 2 -19.07 -3.33 -5.17
N HIS A 3 -18.56 -2.20 -5.62
CA HIS A 3 -17.13 -1.97 -5.66
C HIS A 3 -16.64 -1.98 -4.20
N LYS A 4 -15.76 -2.93 -3.86
CA LYS A 4 -15.12 -2.96 -2.54
C LYS A 4 -14.11 -1.82 -2.49
N TYR A 5 -14.55 -0.68 -1.98
CA TYR A 5 -13.74 0.54 -1.93
C TYR A 5 -12.70 0.55 -0.80
N ASN A 6 -12.69 -0.47 0.07
CA ASN A 6 -11.96 -0.44 1.33
C ASN A 6 -11.10 -1.68 1.51
N VAL A 7 -9.87 -1.61 1.02
CA VAL A 7 -8.79 -2.52 1.43
C VAL A 7 -7.89 -1.73 2.39
N PHE A 8 -7.72 -2.25 3.59
CA PHE A 8 -6.84 -1.68 4.60
C PHE A 8 -5.53 -2.45 4.61
N LEU A 9 -4.42 -1.74 4.59
CA LEU A 9 -3.06 -2.29 4.51
C LEU A 9 -2.27 -1.87 5.74
N ALA A 10 -1.55 -2.82 6.32
CA ALA A 10 -0.48 -2.55 7.27
C ALA A 10 0.84 -2.80 6.55
N VAL A 11 1.72 -1.80 6.55
CA VAL A 11 3.02 -1.83 5.87
C VAL A 11 4.10 -1.63 6.92
N ASP A 12 5.25 -2.25 6.69
CA ASP A 12 6.42 -2.09 7.55
C ASP A 12 6.88 -0.63 7.66
N TYR A 13 7.78 -0.38 8.62
CA TYR A 13 8.27 0.97 8.93
C TYR A 13 8.90 1.67 7.73
N PHE A 14 9.65 0.92 6.92
CA PHE A 14 10.33 1.39 5.70
C PHE A 14 9.39 1.53 4.51
N ASN A 15 8.10 1.24 4.68
CA ASN A 15 7.09 1.31 3.64
C ASN A 15 7.45 0.45 2.40
N ALA A 16 8.14 -0.66 2.63
CA ALA A 16 8.68 -1.55 1.61
C ALA A 16 7.82 -2.81 1.42
N LYS A 17 7.18 -3.30 2.48
CA LYS A 17 6.42 -4.57 2.44
C LYS A 17 5.06 -4.45 3.11
N ILE A 18 4.03 -4.92 2.41
CA ILE A 18 2.70 -5.10 2.99
C ILE A 18 2.77 -6.30 3.94
N LEU A 19 2.55 -6.06 5.22
CA LEU A 19 2.56 -7.08 6.29
C LEU A 19 1.19 -7.74 6.46
N PHE A 20 0.14 -6.93 6.50
CA PHE A 20 -1.24 -7.41 6.67
C PHE A 20 -2.21 -6.66 5.76
N THR A 21 -3.30 -7.34 5.40
CA THR A 21 -4.43 -6.74 4.69
C THR A 21 -5.75 -7.13 5.36
N ALA A 22 -6.75 -6.26 5.23
CA ALA A 22 -8.07 -6.45 5.82
C ALA A 22 -9.16 -5.72 5.04
N GLN A 23 -10.42 -6.09 5.26
CA GLN A 23 -11.59 -5.44 4.66
C GLN A 23 -12.19 -4.36 5.56
N SER A 24 -11.72 -4.26 6.81
CA SER A 24 -12.06 -3.21 7.76
C SER A 24 -10.84 -2.78 8.58
N SER A 25 -10.87 -1.56 9.12
CA SER A 25 -9.84 -1.09 10.04
C SER A 25 -9.79 -1.92 11.32
N GLY A 26 -10.95 -2.30 11.87
CA GLY A 26 -11.01 -3.13 13.08
C GLY A 26 -10.36 -4.50 12.91
N GLU A 27 -10.60 -5.15 11.77
CA GLU A 27 -9.92 -6.42 11.42
C GLU A 27 -8.41 -6.21 11.27
N LEU A 28 -7.97 -5.12 10.64
CA LEU A 28 -6.54 -4.82 10.50
C LEU A 28 -5.88 -4.64 11.87
N THR A 29 -6.50 -3.87 12.75
CA THR A 29 -6.00 -3.63 14.11
C THR A 29 -5.88 -4.94 14.89
N GLN A 30 -6.89 -5.83 14.82
CA GLN A 30 -6.80 -7.13 15.48
C GLN A 30 -5.66 -8.01 14.96
N LYS A 31 -5.39 -7.98 13.65
CA LYS A 31 -4.25 -8.69 13.05
C LYS A 31 -2.92 -8.17 13.58
N ILE A 32 -2.78 -6.84 13.66
CA ILE A 32 -1.58 -6.18 14.19
C ILE A 32 -1.38 -6.56 15.66
N LEU A 33 -2.40 -6.40 16.51
CA LEU A 33 -2.31 -6.70 17.94
C LEU A 33 -1.93 -8.17 18.18
N LYS A 34 -2.55 -9.11 17.48
CA LYS A 34 -2.19 -10.54 17.56
C LYS A 34 -0.75 -10.81 17.14
N ALA A 35 -0.23 -10.07 16.16
CA ALA A 35 1.14 -10.23 15.71
C ALA A 35 2.16 -9.65 16.72
N ILE A 36 1.79 -8.57 17.41
CA ILE A 36 2.55 -8.01 18.55
C ILE A 36 2.56 -9.00 19.72
N GLU A 37 1.39 -9.50 20.13
CA GLU A 37 1.25 -10.49 21.21
C GLU A 37 2.09 -11.76 20.97
N LYS A 38 2.25 -12.17 19.71
CA LYS A 38 3.05 -13.34 19.31
C LYS A 38 4.55 -13.06 19.16
N GLY A 39 5.00 -11.81 19.33
CA GLY A 39 6.37 -11.40 19.05
C GLY A 39 6.78 -11.54 17.58
N THR A 40 5.81 -11.66 16.66
CA THR A 40 6.08 -11.78 15.21
C THR A 40 6.33 -10.43 14.56
N LEU A 41 5.90 -9.34 15.19
CA LEU A 41 6.37 -7.99 14.91
C LEU A 41 7.53 -7.70 15.86
N THR A 42 8.74 -7.56 15.34
CA THR A 42 9.93 -7.19 16.12
C THR A 42 9.80 -5.77 16.67
N ASP A 43 10.26 -5.55 17.91
CA ASP A 43 10.02 -4.36 18.74
C ASP A 43 10.41 -3.01 18.12
N ASP A 44 11.26 -2.97 17.08
CA ASP A 44 11.62 -1.75 16.34
C ASP A 44 10.56 -1.29 15.30
N GLY A 45 9.57 -2.12 15.02
CA GLY A 45 8.76 -2.04 13.81
C GLY A 45 7.50 -1.18 13.93
N ALA A 46 7.63 0.14 13.87
CA ALA A 46 6.46 1.00 13.67
C ALA A 46 5.75 0.64 12.34
N ILE A 47 4.43 0.45 12.40
CA ILE A 47 3.62 0.03 11.25
C ILE A 47 2.91 1.25 10.67
N ARG A 48 2.88 1.36 9.35
CA ARG A 48 2.08 2.36 8.63
C ARG A 48 0.78 1.75 8.14
N MET A 49 -0.33 2.45 8.36
CA MET A 49 -1.64 1.99 7.91
C MET A 49 -2.11 2.82 6.72
N TYR A 50 -2.58 2.13 5.68
CA TYR A 50 -3.14 2.74 4.47
C TYR A 50 -4.54 2.20 4.18
N ARG A 51 -5.34 2.99 3.46
CA ARG A 51 -6.60 2.57 2.86
C ARG A 51 -6.52 2.77 1.36
N THR A 52 -6.95 1.78 0.59
CA THR A 52 -6.97 1.84 -0.87
C THR A 52 -8.16 1.07 -1.44
N SER A 53 -8.37 1.17 -2.76
CA SER A 53 -9.38 0.39 -3.46
C SER A 53 -8.87 -1.02 -3.79
N GLN A 54 -9.78 -1.97 -4.01
CA GLN A 54 -9.41 -3.32 -4.44
C GLN A 54 -8.61 -3.30 -5.77
N THR A 55 -8.99 -2.43 -6.70
CA THR A 55 -8.33 -2.28 -8.01
C THR A 55 -6.90 -1.77 -7.84
N SER A 56 -6.73 -0.71 -7.05
CA SER A 56 -5.41 -0.14 -6.76
C SER A 56 -4.52 -1.14 -6.03
N TYR A 57 -5.05 -1.86 -5.04
CA TYR A 57 -4.32 -2.91 -4.33
C TYR A 57 -3.79 -4.00 -5.29
N GLN A 58 -4.64 -4.50 -6.19
CA GLN A 58 -4.24 -5.50 -7.18
C GLN A 58 -3.16 -4.97 -8.14
N ALA A 59 -3.28 -3.70 -8.57
CA ALA A 59 -2.27 -3.07 -9.41
C ALA A 59 -0.91 -2.97 -8.69
N ILE A 60 -0.92 -2.50 -7.43
CA ILE A 60 0.28 -2.41 -6.60
C ILE A 60 0.93 -3.78 -6.43
N GLN A 61 0.16 -4.81 -6.07
CA GLN A 61 0.71 -6.16 -5.91
C GLN A 61 1.35 -6.69 -7.19
N LYS A 62 0.72 -6.46 -8.35
CA LYS A 62 1.28 -6.84 -9.65
C LYS A 62 2.61 -6.13 -9.91
N LEU A 63 2.71 -4.84 -9.62
CA LEU A 63 3.95 -4.06 -9.79
C LEU A 63 5.06 -4.54 -8.85
N MET A 64 4.74 -4.75 -7.56
CA MET A 64 5.69 -5.30 -6.59
C MET A 64 6.25 -6.66 -7.05
N MET A 65 5.39 -7.56 -7.56
CA MET A 65 5.84 -8.89 -8.01
C MET A 65 6.59 -8.85 -9.35
N ALA A 66 6.09 -8.11 -10.34
CA ALA A 66 6.66 -8.09 -11.69
C ALA A 66 8.05 -7.43 -11.73
N TYR A 67 8.26 -6.43 -10.88
CA TYR A 67 9.48 -5.61 -10.90
C TYR A 67 10.28 -5.70 -9.60
N ASN A 68 9.89 -6.58 -8.67
CA ASN A 68 10.50 -6.70 -7.33
C ASN A 68 10.59 -5.36 -6.57
N LEU A 69 9.57 -4.51 -6.75
CA LEU A 69 9.54 -3.16 -6.18
C LEU A 69 9.05 -3.18 -4.72
N PRO A 70 9.61 -2.31 -3.87
CA PRO A 70 9.03 -2.03 -2.57
C PRO A 70 7.66 -1.36 -2.70
N PHE A 71 6.82 -1.48 -1.68
CA PHE A 71 5.45 -0.95 -1.68
C PHE A 71 5.39 0.54 -2.02
N HIS A 72 6.24 1.38 -1.43
CA HIS A 72 6.24 2.83 -1.68
C HIS A 72 6.52 3.20 -3.14
N GLU A 73 7.34 2.43 -3.86
CA GLU A 73 7.58 2.64 -5.29
C GLU A 73 6.41 2.13 -6.13
N ALA A 74 5.91 0.93 -5.83
CA ALA A 74 4.76 0.35 -6.54
C ALA A 74 3.45 1.12 -6.32
N ALA A 75 3.30 1.78 -5.18
CA ALA A 75 2.15 2.61 -4.83
C ALA A 75 2.32 4.08 -5.21
N LYS A 76 3.49 4.48 -5.73
CA LYS A 76 3.70 5.85 -6.21
C LYS A 76 2.70 6.10 -7.35
N PRO A 77 1.94 7.21 -7.31
CA PRO A 77 1.22 7.65 -8.50
C PRO A 77 2.23 7.74 -9.64
N LYS A 78 1.92 7.16 -10.80
CA LYS A 78 2.64 7.54 -12.01
C LYS A 78 2.31 9.01 -12.20
N GLU A 79 3.26 9.88 -11.86
CA GLU A 79 3.25 11.24 -12.37
C GLU A 79 3.07 11.08 -13.87
N VAL A 80 1.87 11.42 -14.36
CA VAL A 80 1.69 11.60 -15.79
C VAL A 80 2.64 12.74 -16.08
N GLN A 81 3.73 12.45 -16.79
CA GLN A 81 4.56 13.50 -17.36
C GLN A 81 3.64 14.31 -18.27
N ASP A 82 3.14 15.45 -17.79
CA ASP A 82 2.67 16.53 -18.65
C ASP A 82 3.92 17.20 -19.30
N GLU A 83 4.81 16.40 -19.87
CA GLU A 83 5.92 16.84 -20.72
C GLU A 83 5.54 16.49 -22.16
N ASP A 84 4.63 17.29 -22.74
CA ASP A 84 4.60 17.62 -24.18
C ASP A 84 3.41 18.54 -24.49
N GLN A 85 3.32 19.70 -23.81
CA GLN A 85 2.72 20.87 -24.45
C GLN A 85 3.87 21.72 -24.99
N PRO A 86 4.05 21.84 -26.31
CA PRO A 86 4.98 22.81 -26.85
C PRO A 86 4.49 24.19 -26.40
N ASN A 87 5.29 24.86 -25.58
CA ASN A 87 5.13 26.27 -25.27
C ASN A 87 5.05 27.01 -26.61
N VAL A 88 3.84 27.42 -27.01
CA VAL A 88 3.65 28.33 -28.13
C VAL A 88 4.00 29.72 -27.59
N PRO A 89 5.07 30.37 -28.04
CA PRO A 89 5.36 31.74 -27.61
C PRO A 89 4.28 32.65 -28.20
N VAL A 90 3.69 33.46 -27.32
CA VAL A 90 2.77 34.57 -27.64
C VAL A 90 3.55 35.72 -28.26
#